data_AF-A0A482W2T0-F1
#
_entry.id   AF-A0A482W2T0-F1
#
_cell.length_a   1.000
_cell.length_b   1.000
_cell.length_c   1.000
_cell.angle_alpha   90.00
_cell.angle_beta   90.00
_cell.angle_gamma   90.00
#
_symmetry.space_group_name_H-M   'P 1'
#
loop_
_entity.id
_entity.type
_entity.pdbx_description
1 polymer ?
#
loop_
_entity_poly.entity_id
_entity_poly.type
_entity_poly.pdbx_seq_one_letter_code
_entity_poly.pdbx_strand_id
1 'polypeptide(L)'
;SPGLIDELNYVPLSIISNYECQSVYGSQFKNSMTCAVGNYNEGICFGDIGGPLVTPALIGNHSMHIAIASFMSQNGCESLDPSGFTRTDAYYNWINNAMKNN
;
A
#
# COMPACT_ATOMS: atom_id res chain seq x y z
N SER A 1 9.74 -19.21 -15.00
CA SER A 1 8.82 -18.05 -15.06
C SER A 1 7.62 -18.41 -14.21
N PRO A 2 7.25 -17.64 -13.17
CA PRO A 2 5.93 -17.82 -12.58
C PRO A 2 4.92 -17.61 -13.71
N GLY A 3 3.98 -18.53 -13.86
CA GLY A 3 2.99 -18.49 -14.94
C GLY A 3 2.17 -17.21 -14.85
N LEU A 4 1.65 -16.75 -15.98
CA LEU A 4 0.64 -15.69 -16.00
C LEU A 4 -0.52 -16.14 -15.10
N ILE A 5 -0.85 -15.30 -14.12
CA ILE A 5 -1.91 -15.58 -13.15
C ILE A 5 -3.18 -14.90 -13.66
N ASP A 6 -4.27 -15.66 -13.82
CA ASP A 6 -5.57 -15.16 -14.29
C ASP A 6 -6.53 -14.87 -13.13
N GLU A 7 -6.14 -15.25 -11.91
CA GLU A 7 -6.89 -15.00 -10.67
C GLU A 7 -6.22 -13.93 -9.82
N LEU A 8 -7.04 -13.05 -9.24
CA LEU A 8 -6.59 -12.00 -8.34
C LEU A 8 -6.14 -12.59 -7.00
N ASN A 9 -4.92 -12.26 -6.58
CA ASN A 9 -4.38 -12.64 -5.28
C ASN A 9 -4.57 -11.53 -4.24
N TYR A 10 -4.59 -11.89 -2.97
CA TYR A 10 -4.66 -10.96 -1.85
C TYR A 10 -3.88 -11.50 -0.65
N VAL A 11 -3.29 -10.60 0.14
CA VAL A 11 -2.59 -10.92 1.39
C VAL A 11 -3.04 -9.98 2.51
N PRO A 12 -3.19 -10.47 3.75
CA PRO A 12 -3.45 -9.61 4.89
C PRO A 12 -2.18 -8.85 5.27
N LEU A 13 -2.27 -7.52 5.35
CA LEU A 13 -1.15 -6.66 5.72
C LEU A 13 -1.46 -5.88 7.00
N SER A 14 -0.42 -5.65 7.80
CA SER A 14 -0.47 -4.79 8.98
C SER A 14 0.26 -3.48 8.71
N ILE A 15 -0.43 -2.36 8.91
CA ILE A 15 0.19 -1.04 8.81
C ILE A 15 1.16 -0.86 9.97
N ILE A 16 2.39 -0.45 9.65
CA ILE A 16 3.42 -0.14 10.65
C ILE A 16 3.52 1.37 10.88
N SER A 17 4.22 1.77 11.94
CA SER A 17 4.38 3.19 12.24
C SER A 17 5.19 3.93 11.16
N ASN A 18 4.94 5.23 11.03
CA ASN A 18 5.75 6.09 10.16
C ASN A 18 7.24 6.05 10.53
N TYR A 19 7.57 5.88 11.82
CA TYR A 19 8.94 5.77 12.29
C TYR A 19 9.63 4.49 11.78
N GLU A 20 8.94 3.34 11.84
CA GLU A 20 9.45 2.08 11.30
C GLU A 20 9.60 2.11 9.78
N CYS A 21 8.65 2.74 9.07
CA CYS A 21 8.77 2.92 7.63
C CYS A 21 9.97 3.83 7.28
N GLN A 22 10.15 4.91 8.04
CA GLN A 22 11.25 5.85 7.87
C GLN A 22 12.60 5.25 8.24
N SER A 23 12.69 4.33 9.19
CA SER A 23 13.97 3.68 9.54
C SER A 23 14.50 2.81 8.41
N VAL A 24 13.61 2.23 7.59
CA VAL A 24 13.97 1.45 6.40
C VAL A 24 14.25 2.36 5.20
N TYR A 25 13.37 3.31 4.92
CA TYR A 25 13.42 4.11 3.69
C TYR A 25 14.13 5.45 3.82
N GLY A 26 14.48 5.88 5.03
CA GLY A 26 15.22 7.11 5.29
C GLY A 26 14.46 8.39 4.90
N SER A 27 15.20 9.39 4.45
CA SER A 27 14.69 10.75 4.22
C SER A 27 13.72 10.90 3.03
N GLN A 28 13.64 9.88 2.18
CA GLN A 28 12.69 9.85 1.06
C GLN A 28 11.26 9.59 1.54
N PHE A 29 11.07 8.95 2.69
CA PHE A 29 9.75 8.74 3.29
C PHE A 29 9.10 10.07 3.68
N LYS A 30 7.79 10.20 3.42
CA LYS A 30 6.98 11.39 3.72
C LYS A 30 5.74 11.00 4.51
N ASN A 31 5.18 11.93 5.27
CA ASN A 31 3.94 11.69 6.03
C ASN A 31 2.71 11.43 5.15
N SER A 32 2.76 11.74 3.85
CA SER A 32 1.75 11.35 2.86
C SER A 32 1.88 9.89 2.42
N MET A 33 2.84 9.14 2.96
CA MET A 33 3.08 7.72 2.70
C MET A 33 2.80 6.89 3.95
N THR A 34 2.65 5.59 3.76
CA THR A 34 2.58 4.59 4.83
C THR A 34 3.27 3.32 4.38
N CYS A 35 3.68 2.49 5.34
CA CYS A 35 4.17 1.15 5.07
C CYS A 35 3.23 0.10 5.62
N ALA A 36 3.26 -1.10 5.04
CA ALA A 36 2.63 -2.28 5.64
C ALA A 36 3.51 -3.52 5.45
N VAL A 37 3.38 -4.47 6.37
CA VAL A 37 4.07 -5.77 6.36
C VAL A 37 3.06 -6.90 6.35
N GLY A 38 3.35 -7.96 5.60
CA GLY A 38 2.59 -9.20 5.60
C GLY A 38 3.24 -10.28 6.47
N ASN A 39 2.79 -11.52 6.29
CA ASN A 39 3.46 -12.66 6.90
C ASN A 39 4.82 -12.91 6.21
N TYR A 40 5.91 -12.85 6.96
CA TYR A 40 7.27 -13.01 6.47
C TYR A 40 7.63 -12.05 5.31
N ASN A 41 7.67 -12.53 4.07
CA ASN A 41 8.00 -11.74 2.87
C ASN A 41 6.77 -11.43 2.00
N GLU A 42 5.55 -11.64 2.53
CA GLU A 42 4.32 -11.24 1.85
C GLU A 42 4.21 -9.71 1.79
N GLY A 43 3.88 -9.21 0.61
CA GLY A 43 3.80 -7.79 0.31
C GLY A 43 3.37 -7.54 -1.13
N ILE A 44 3.56 -6.30 -1.58
CA ILE A 44 3.31 -5.92 -2.98
C ILE A 44 4.52 -6.28 -3.85
N CYS A 45 4.29 -6.58 -5.12
CA CYS A 45 5.32 -6.70 -6.14
C CYS A 45 5.02 -5.77 -7.33
N PHE A 46 5.86 -5.79 -8.37
CA PHE A 46 5.76 -4.88 -9.52
C PHE A 46 4.38 -4.87 -10.19
N GLY A 47 3.67 -6.00 -10.22
CA GLY A 47 2.34 -6.11 -10.81
C GLY A 47 1.22 -5.47 -9.98
N ASP A 48 1.47 -5.19 -8.69
CA ASP A 48 0.48 -4.66 -7.76
C ASP A 48 0.55 -3.14 -7.61
N ILE A 49 1.57 -2.49 -8.19
CA ILE A 49 1.74 -1.03 -8.10
C ILE A 49 0.55 -0.32 -8.77
N GLY A 50 -0.04 0.64 -8.04
CA GLY A 50 -1.31 1.27 -8.38
C GLY A 50 -2.54 0.57 -7.81
N GLY A 51 -2.37 -0.63 -7.24
CA GLY A 51 -3.42 -1.41 -6.59
C GLY A 51 -3.86 -0.85 -5.23
N PRO A 52 -5.05 -1.22 -4.74
CA PRO A 52 -5.60 -0.68 -3.51
C PRO A 52 -5.12 -1.45 -2.26
N LEU A 53 -4.81 -0.71 -1.19
CA LEU A 53 -4.83 -1.21 0.18
C LEU A 53 -6.19 -0.90 0.79
N VAL A 54 -6.87 -1.95 1.27
CA VAL A 54 -8.22 -1.84 1.83
C VAL A 54 -8.28 -2.38 3.26
N THR A 55 -9.11 -1.78 4.10
CA THR A 55 -9.42 -2.35 5.41
C THR A 55 -10.33 -3.57 5.26
N PRO A 56 -10.29 -4.51 6.21
CA PRO A 56 -11.41 -5.43 6.42
C PRO A 56 -12.72 -4.64 6.58
N ALA A 57 -13.85 -5.30 6.34
CA ALA A 57 -15.15 -4.69 6.58
C ALA A 57 -15.36 -4.46 8.09
N LEU A 58 -15.20 -3.20 8.55
CA LEU A 58 -15.28 -2.84 9.96
C LEU A 58 -16.63 -2.20 10.35
N ILE A 59 -17.29 -1.50 9.42
CA ILE A 59 -18.57 -0.81 9.65
C ILE A 59 -19.51 -1.07 8.47
N GLY A 60 -20.72 -1.56 8.75
CA GLY A 60 -21.76 -1.72 7.74
C GLY A 60 -21.44 -2.71 6.61
N ASN A 61 -20.50 -3.64 6.83
CA ASN A 61 -20.07 -4.65 5.87
C ASN A 61 -19.33 -4.11 4.61
N HIS A 62 -18.77 -2.90 4.69
CA HIS A 62 -18.00 -2.30 3.59
C HIS A 62 -16.50 -2.25 3.90
N SER A 63 -15.69 -2.68 2.95
CA SER A 63 -14.24 -2.43 2.94
C SER A 63 -13.97 -0.98 2.57
N MET A 64 -12.99 -0.36 3.22
CA MET A 64 -12.60 1.02 2.92
C MET A 64 -11.23 1.04 2.25
N HIS A 65 -11.11 1.73 1.13
CA HIS A 65 -9.82 2.04 0.52
C HIS A 65 -9.09 3.12 1.35
N ILE A 66 -7.82 2.87 1.67
CA ILE A 66 -7.04 3.75 2.56
C ILE A 66 -5.71 4.23 1.96
N ALA A 67 -5.12 3.45 1.04
CA ALA A 67 -3.85 3.79 0.42
C ALA A 67 -3.67 3.07 -0.92
N ILE A 68 -2.73 3.55 -1.73
CA ILE A 68 -2.41 3.01 -3.07
C ILE A 68 -0.99 2.44 -3.03
N ALA A 69 -0.82 1.19 -3.47
CA ALA A 69 0.48 0.54 -3.61
C ALA A 69 1.39 1.38 -4.52
N SER A 70 2.55 1.82 -4.03
CA SER A 70 3.33 2.88 -4.69
C SER A 70 4.82 2.56 -4.85
N PHE A 71 5.43 1.88 -3.88
CA PHE A 71 6.85 1.54 -3.94
C PHE A 71 7.16 0.29 -3.12
N MET A 72 8.20 -0.42 -3.52
CA MET A 72 8.71 -1.61 -2.85
C MET A 72 10.21 -1.46 -2.63
N SER A 73 10.79 -2.34 -1.81
CA SER A 73 12.23 -2.36 -1.59
C SER A 73 13.01 -2.63 -2.87
N GLN A 74 14.16 -1.99 -3.00
CA GLN A 74 15.13 -2.28 -4.07
C GLN A 74 15.76 -3.66 -3.92
N ASN A 75 15.60 -4.31 -2.76
CA ASN A 75 16.02 -5.69 -2.52
C ASN A 75 15.11 -6.73 -3.22
N GLY A 76 14.00 -6.30 -3.84
CA GLY A 76 13.09 -7.17 -4.61
C GLY A 76 11.83 -7.59 -3.85
N CYS A 77 10.93 -8.29 -4.54
CA CYS A 77 9.60 -8.64 -4.02
C CYS A 77 9.62 -9.66 -2.88
N GLU A 78 10.69 -10.46 -2.76
CA GLU A 78 10.83 -11.45 -1.69
C GLU A 78 11.62 -10.90 -0.48
N SER A 79 11.86 -9.59 -0.42
CA SER A 79 12.48 -8.92 0.72
C SER A 79 11.58 -8.96 1.97
N LEU A 80 12.17 -8.87 3.15
CA LEU A 80 11.47 -8.66 4.42
C LEU A 80 11.16 -7.18 4.68
N ASP A 81 11.60 -6.29 3.80
CA ASP A 81 11.32 -4.86 3.92
C ASP A 81 9.82 -4.57 3.69
N PRO A 82 9.25 -3.60 4.42
CA PRO A 82 7.84 -3.26 4.32
C PRO A 82 7.44 -2.76 2.93
N SER A 83 6.24 -3.11 2.48
CA SER A 83 5.63 -2.57 1.27
C SER A 83 5.21 -1.11 1.47
N GLY A 84 5.43 -0.27 0.46
CA GLY A 84 5.21 1.17 0.51
C GLY A 84 3.96 1.63 -0.24
N PHE A 85 3.19 2.52 0.41
CA PHE A 85 1.91 3.00 -0.09
C PHE A 85 1.81 4.52 0.01
N THR A 86 1.05 5.14 -0.92
CA THR A 86 0.62 6.53 -0.83
C THR A 86 -0.71 6.59 -0.08
N ARG A 87 -0.81 7.38 0.99
CA ARG A 87 -2.04 7.47 1.78
C ARG A 87 -3.08 8.31 1.04
N THR A 88 -4.29 7.77 0.88
CA THR A 88 -5.35 8.46 0.13
C THR A 88 -5.92 9.65 0.89
N ASP A 89 -5.95 9.57 2.23
CA ASP A 89 -6.41 10.65 3.11
C ASP A 89 -5.59 11.94 2.95
N ALA A 90 -4.28 11.83 2.76
CA ALA A 90 -3.39 12.97 2.51
C ALA A 90 -3.77 13.77 1.24
N TYR A 91 -4.49 13.16 0.30
CA TYR A 91 -4.91 13.77 -0.96
C TYR A 91 -6.43 13.99 -1.06
N TYR A 92 -7.18 13.77 0.02
CA TYR A 92 -8.64 13.86 0.04
C TYR A 92 -9.19 15.14 -0.60
N ASN A 93 -8.63 16.30 -0.23
CA ASN A 93 -9.06 17.59 -0.76
C ASN A 93 -8.88 17.70 -2.27
N TRP A 94 -7.74 17.23 -2.79
CA TRP A 94 -7.47 17.22 -4.22
C TRP A 94 -8.44 16.28 -4.95
N ILE A 95 -8.64 15.05 -4.45
CA ILE A 95 -9.58 14.07 -5.03
C ILE A 95 -10.99 14.66 -5.07
N ASN A 96 -11.47 15.23 -3.95
CA ASN A 96 -12.81 15.80 -3.87
C ASN A 96 -12.99 16.98 -4.85
N ASN A 97 -11.98 17.84 -4.98
CA ASN A 97 -12.01 18.94 -5.93
C ASN A 97 -11.99 18.43 -7.38
N ALA A 98 -11.19 17.42 -7.69
CA ALA A 98 -11.16 16.82 -9.02
C ALA A 98 -12.50 16.18 -9.39
N MET A 99 -13.17 15.49 -8.46
CA MET A 99 -14.48 14.88 -8.71
C MET A 99 -15.60 15.90 -8.92
N LYS A 100 -15.51 17.10 -8.31
CA LYS A 100 -16.52 18.16 -8.49
C LYS A 100 -16.36 18.96 -9.78
N ASN A 101 -15.15 19.00 -10.32
CA ASN A 101 -14.79 19.83 -11.48
C ASN A 101 -14.71 19.02 -12.78
N ASN A 102 -15.11 17.76 -12.75
CA ASN A 102 -15.32 16.88 -13.92
C ASN A 102 -16.82 16.57 -14.04
#